data_AF-A0A8J8EE42-F1
#
_entry.id   AF-A0A8J8EE42-F1
#
_cell.length_a   1.000
_cell.length_b   1.000
_cell.length_c   1.000
_cell.angle_alpha   90.00
_cell.angle_beta   90.00
_cell.angle_gamma   90.00
#
_symmetry.space_group_name_H-M   'P 1'
#
loop_
_entity.id
_entity.type
_entity.pdbx_description
1 polymer ?
#
loop_
_entity_poly.entity_id
_entity_poly.type
_entity_poly.pdbx_seq_one_letter_code
_entity_poly.pdbx_strand_id
1 'polypeptide(L)'
;MLTFTSKGEPGIGFRIGYTYLSERARRKANRVSGIGTILTGIALVLLSPFLPMPWPFAVIIAGLGGTLLLAYLTAKREYELEELSKEAPEKPGRRIEPPRVGKYITLQAFFAGLSFVLLLAGKLPRDPGVVLIAILQLFLLALTVFVSRPLVFQLAPKFNGKMALGFARAMAAVSAMVVLQLAVAALNPKASPLLVILMLLISLGAVFYAAFTALTSAYEEGYY
;
A
#
# COMPACT_ATOMS: atom_id res chain seq x y z
N MET A 1 -5.50 -3.79 -36.37
CA MET A 1 -6.13 -2.98 -35.30
C MET A 1 -5.21 -3.07 -34.08
N LEU A 2 -4.15 -2.26 -34.09
CA LEU A 2 -3.13 -2.20 -33.03
C LEU A 2 -3.61 -1.21 -31.98
N THR A 3 -3.78 -1.67 -30.75
CA THR A 3 -4.23 -0.88 -29.60
C THR A 3 -3.21 0.19 -29.24
N PHE A 4 -3.31 1.35 -29.89
CA PHE A 4 -2.90 2.63 -29.32
C PHE A 4 -3.75 2.85 -28.07
N THR A 5 -3.32 2.27 -26.94
CA THR A 5 -3.92 2.51 -25.62
C THR A 5 -3.74 3.98 -25.30
N SER A 6 -4.88 4.66 -25.29
CA SER A 6 -5.00 6.10 -25.33
C SER A 6 -4.33 6.77 -24.13
N LYS A 7 -3.94 8.02 -24.33
CA LYS A 7 -3.36 8.95 -23.34
C LYS A 7 -4.24 9.21 -22.09
N GLY A 8 -5.33 8.48 -21.87
CA GLY A 8 -6.36 8.89 -20.90
C GLY A 8 -6.99 7.80 -20.04
N GLU A 9 -6.61 6.52 -20.13
CA GLU A 9 -7.26 5.49 -19.30
C GLU A 9 -6.56 5.32 -17.92
N PRO A 10 -7.19 5.74 -16.80
CA PRO A 10 -6.61 5.64 -15.46
C PRO A 10 -6.55 4.20 -14.92
N GLY A 11 -7.19 3.23 -15.58
CA GLY A 11 -7.34 1.85 -15.09
C GLY A 11 -6.32 0.81 -15.58
N ILE A 12 -5.42 1.15 -16.53
CA ILE A 12 -4.50 0.16 -17.13
C ILE A 12 -3.05 0.42 -16.72
N GLY A 13 -2.48 -0.55 -15.99
CA GLY A 13 -1.07 -0.61 -15.60
C GLY A 13 -0.73 0.05 -14.26
N PHE A 14 0.56 0.13 -13.95
CA PHE A 14 1.12 0.82 -12.80
C PHE A 14 1.03 2.35 -13.00
N ARG A 15 0.12 3.00 -12.26
CA ARG A 15 -0.18 4.43 -12.37
C ARG A 15 0.02 5.11 -11.01
N ILE A 16 1.24 5.58 -10.76
CA ILE A 16 1.64 6.24 -9.51
C ILE A 16 2.69 7.33 -9.80
N GLY A 17 2.46 8.54 -9.29
CA GLY A 17 3.40 9.67 -9.33
C GLY A 17 3.95 9.97 -10.72
N TYR A 18 5.27 9.88 -10.88
CA TYR A 18 5.99 10.18 -12.12
C TYR A 18 5.46 9.49 -13.38
N THR A 19 4.75 8.36 -13.26
CA THR A 19 4.16 7.66 -14.41
C THR A 19 3.02 8.41 -15.11
N TYR A 20 2.43 9.46 -14.53
CA TYR A 20 1.54 10.32 -15.33
C TYR A 20 2.21 11.59 -15.85
N LEU A 21 3.43 11.91 -15.39
CA LEU A 21 4.20 13.07 -15.89
C LEU A 21 4.99 12.70 -17.15
N SER A 22 5.36 11.43 -17.30
CA SER A 22 6.14 10.94 -18.44
C SER A 22 5.60 9.61 -18.98
N GLU A 23 5.37 9.55 -20.29
CA GLU A 23 5.04 8.30 -20.99
C GLU A 23 6.19 7.28 -20.97
N ARG A 24 7.44 7.77 -20.93
CA ARG A 24 8.63 6.94 -20.85
C ARG A 24 8.73 6.29 -19.47
N ALA A 25 8.56 7.10 -18.41
CA ALA A 25 8.48 6.62 -17.03
C ALA A 25 7.36 5.59 -16.87
N ARG A 26 6.18 5.86 -17.44
CA ARG A 26 5.04 4.92 -17.45
C ARG A 26 5.38 3.58 -18.10
N ARG A 27 5.89 3.59 -19.33
CA ARG A 27 6.21 2.36 -20.07
C ARG A 27 7.24 1.52 -19.33
N LYS A 28 8.27 2.16 -18.78
CA LYS A 28 9.33 1.46 -18.04
C LYS A 28 8.82 0.92 -16.71
N ALA A 29 8.07 1.71 -15.94
CA ALA A 29 7.49 1.28 -14.67
C ALA A 29 6.50 0.12 -14.86
N ASN A 30 5.62 0.17 -15.87
CA ASN A 30 4.69 -0.92 -16.21
C ASN A 30 5.42 -2.22 -16.58
N ARG A 31 6.54 -2.11 -17.29
CA ARG A 31 7.35 -3.29 -17.63
C ARG A 31 7.97 -3.90 -16.37
N VAL A 32 8.55 -3.08 -15.51
CA VAL A 32 9.13 -3.53 -14.23
C VAL A 32 8.04 -4.14 -13.33
N SER A 33 6.89 -3.47 -13.21
CA SER A 33 5.78 -3.97 -12.41
C SER A 33 5.21 -5.29 -12.94
N GLY A 34 5.02 -5.39 -14.26
CA GLY A 34 4.53 -6.61 -14.90
C GLY A 34 5.48 -7.79 -14.67
N ILE A 35 6.80 -7.59 -14.87
CA ILE A 35 7.82 -8.61 -14.60
C ILE A 35 7.81 -8.99 -13.11
N GLY A 36 7.78 -8.01 -12.21
CA GLY A 36 7.76 -8.26 -10.76
C GLY A 36 6.54 -9.07 -10.33
N THR A 37 5.36 -8.77 -10.85
CA THR A 37 4.13 -9.54 -10.58
C THR A 37 4.22 -10.97 -11.10
N ILE A 38 4.72 -11.17 -12.33
CA ILE A 38 4.91 -12.52 -12.90
C ILE A 38 5.90 -13.32 -12.06
N LEU A 39 7.06 -12.75 -11.72
CA LEU A 39 8.07 -13.42 -10.91
C LEU A 39 7.54 -13.75 -9.51
N THR A 40 6.76 -12.85 -8.90
CA THR A 40 6.10 -13.11 -7.62
C THR A 40 5.12 -14.28 -7.74
N GLY A 41 4.33 -14.34 -8.81
CA GLY A 41 3.42 -15.45 -9.08
C GLY A 41 4.15 -16.79 -9.27
N ILE A 42 5.23 -16.80 -10.06
CA ILE A 42 6.08 -17.99 -10.25
C ILE A 42 6.68 -18.44 -8.92
N ALA A 43 7.23 -17.52 -8.13
CA ALA A 43 7.78 -17.82 -6.82
C ALA A 43 6.72 -18.44 -5.90
N LEU A 44 5.49 -17.93 -5.91
CA LEU A 44 4.40 -18.53 -5.15
C LEU A 44 4.09 -19.96 -5.59
N VAL A 45 3.96 -20.21 -6.90
CA VAL A 45 3.68 -21.56 -7.41
C VAL A 45 4.78 -22.55 -7.02
N LEU A 46 6.04 -22.15 -7.13
CA LEU A 46 7.18 -23.02 -6.85
C LEU A 46 7.40 -23.26 -5.35
N LEU A 47 7.19 -22.23 -4.52
CA LEU A 47 7.51 -22.30 -3.10
C LEU A 47 6.32 -22.79 -2.24
N SER A 48 5.07 -22.58 -2.67
CA SER A 48 3.88 -22.93 -1.87
C SER A 48 3.83 -24.39 -1.39
N PRO A 49 4.24 -25.41 -2.18
CA PRO A 49 4.23 -26.80 -1.72
C PRO A 49 5.22 -27.09 -0.58
N PHE A 50 6.26 -26.26 -0.45
CA PHE A 50 7.36 -26.49 0.49
C PHE A 50 7.31 -25.56 1.71
N LEU A 51 6.41 -24.59 1.71
CA LEU A 51 6.35 -23.54 2.73
C LEU A 51 5.10 -23.70 3.61
N PRO A 52 5.25 -23.61 4.95
CA PRO A 52 4.07 -23.51 5.82
C PRO A 52 3.33 -22.19 5.58
N MET A 53 2.02 -22.21 5.82
CA MET A 53 1.05 -21.15 5.48
C MET A 53 1.50 -19.69 5.68
N PRO A 54 2.20 -19.28 6.76
CA PRO A 54 2.61 -17.88 6.90
C PRO A 54 3.58 -17.41 5.80
N TRP A 55 4.43 -18.28 5.27
CA TRP A 55 5.48 -17.83 4.34
C TRP A 55 5.00 -17.47 2.93
N PRO A 56 4.00 -18.13 2.32
CA PRO A 56 3.36 -17.63 1.11
C PRO A 56 2.86 -16.18 1.24
N PHE A 57 2.28 -15.80 2.38
CA PHE A 57 1.90 -14.40 2.62
C PHE A 57 3.11 -13.48 2.71
N ALA A 58 4.20 -13.92 3.33
CA ALA A 58 5.45 -13.15 3.35
C ALA A 58 6.00 -12.93 1.93
N VAL A 59 5.92 -13.95 1.06
CA VAL A 59 6.31 -13.84 -0.36
C VAL A 59 5.42 -12.85 -1.11
N ILE A 60 4.11 -12.82 -0.87
CA ILE A 60 3.20 -11.83 -1.47
C ILE A 60 3.58 -10.42 -1.04
N ILE A 61 3.74 -10.18 0.27
CA ILE A 61 4.07 -8.86 0.81
C ILE A 61 5.41 -8.37 0.25
N ALA A 62 6.44 -9.22 0.29
CA ALA A 62 7.76 -8.90 -0.22
C ALA A 62 7.78 -8.69 -1.74
N GLY A 63 7.13 -9.59 -2.48
CA GLY A 63 7.10 -9.56 -3.95
C GLY A 63 6.32 -8.36 -4.48
N LEU A 64 5.07 -8.16 -4.05
CA LEU A 64 4.26 -7.04 -4.51
C LEU A 64 4.74 -5.70 -3.94
N GLY A 65 5.13 -5.67 -2.65
CA GLY A 65 5.69 -4.48 -2.01
C GLY A 65 7.01 -4.05 -2.65
N GLY A 66 7.90 -5.01 -2.92
CA GLY A 66 9.16 -4.76 -3.64
C GLY A 66 8.91 -4.29 -5.08
N THR A 67 7.95 -4.91 -5.78
CA THR A 67 7.56 -4.51 -7.14
C THR A 67 7.04 -3.08 -7.18
N LEU A 68 6.18 -2.70 -6.23
CA LEU A 68 5.68 -1.33 -6.08
C LEU A 68 6.82 -0.32 -5.92
N LEU A 69 7.77 -0.60 -5.02
CA LEU A 69 8.92 0.26 -4.77
C LEU A 69 9.82 0.38 -6.00
N LEU A 70 10.17 -0.73 -6.65
CA LEU A 70 11.04 -0.75 -7.82
C LEU A 70 10.40 -0.03 -9.01
N ALA A 71 9.10 -0.25 -9.24
CA ALA A 71 8.37 0.44 -10.30
C ALA A 71 8.33 1.95 -10.06
N TYR A 72 8.12 2.40 -8.81
CA TYR A 72 8.18 3.81 -8.45
C TYR A 72 9.57 4.42 -8.65
N LEU A 73 10.63 3.77 -8.15
CA LEU A 73 12.00 4.26 -8.30
C LEU A 73 12.42 4.33 -9.77
N THR A 74 11.99 3.35 -10.58
CA THR A 74 12.21 3.36 -12.02
C THR A 74 11.46 4.50 -12.70
N ALA A 75 10.19 4.73 -12.33
CA ALA A 75 9.42 5.85 -12.85
C ALA A 75 10.08 7.19 -12.52
N LYS A 76 10.53 7.36 -11.27
CA LYS A 76 11.26 8.53 -10.80
C LYS A 76 12.51 8.78 -11.64
N ARG A 77 13.36 7.77 -11.79
CA ARG A 77 14.62 7.87 -12.54
C ARG A 77 14.39 8.25 -14.01
N GLU A 78 13.44 7.59 -14.67
CA GLU A 78 13.16 7.88 -16.09
C GLU A 78 12.54 9.26 -16.29
N TYR A 79 11.74 9.74 -15.34
CA TYR A 79 11.23 11.10 -15.36
C TYR A 79 12.35 12.14 -15.19
N GLU A 80 13.22 11.98 -14.18
CA GLU A 80 14.35 12.89 -13.96
C GLU A 80 15.30 12.94 -15.18
N LEU A 81 15.52 11.81 -15.84
CA LEU A 81 16.30 11.75 -17.08
C LEU A 81 15.61 12.46 -18.25
N GLU A 82 14.29 12.40 -18.35
CA GLU A 82 13.53 13.14 -19.36
C GLU A 82 13.52 14.64 -19.06
N GLU A 83 13.40 15.03 -17.79
CA GLU A 83 13.43 16.43 -17.35
C GLU A 83 14.79 17.07 -17.59
N LEU A 84 15.89 16.37 -17.29
CA LEU A 84 17.25 16.83 -17.61
C LEU A 84 17.52 16.97 -19.12
N SER A 85 16.73 16.29 -19.97
CA SER A 85 16.86 16.36 -21.43
C SER A 85 16.01 17.45 -22.09
N LYS A 86 15.07 18.05 -21.35
CA LYS A 86 14.19 19.13 -21.84
C LYS A 86 14.64 20.46 -21.25
N GLU A 87 14.50 21.54 -22.01
CA GLU A 87 14.77 22.90 -21.50
C GLU A 87 13.93 23.17 -20.25
N ALA A 88 14.56 23.84 -19.26
CA ALA A 88 13.96 24.10 -17.97
C ALA A 88 12.61 24.84 -18.13
N PRO A 89 11.54 24.41 -17.42
CA PRO A 89 10.25 25.07 -17.53
C PRO A 89 10.35 26.54 -17.09
N GLU A 90 9.82 27.46 -17.90
CA GLU A 90 9.85 28.92 -17.67
C GLU A 90 9.15 29.37 -16.37
N LYS A 91 8.39 28.49 -15.71
CA LYS A 91 7.69 28.79 -14.45
C LYS A 91 7.97 27.73 -13.40
N PRO A 92 8.22 28.12 -12.13
CA PRO A 92 8.32 27.17 -11.05
C PRO A 92 7.00 26.40 -10.94
N GLY A 93 7.08 25.07 -10.94
CA GLY A 93 5.92 24.20 -10.74
C GLY A 93 5.17 24.57 -9.46
N ARG A 94 3.85 24.38 -9.47
CA ARG A 94 2.99 24.63 -8.29
C ARG A 94 3.57 23.91 -7.07
N ARG A 95 3.88 24.65 -6.01
CA ARG A 95 4.35 24.06 -4.74
C ARG A 95 3.18 23.30 -4.10
N ILE A 96 3.19 21.98 -4.22
CA ILE A 96 2.16 21.12 -3.65
C ILE A 96 2.54 20.86 -2.19
N GLU A 97 1.71 21.35 -1.27
CA GLU A 97 1.88 21.06 0.15
C GLU A 97 1.59 19.58 0.43
N PRO A 98 2.36 18.95 1.33
CA PRO A 98 2.09 17.58 1.74
C PRO A 98 0.73 17.51 2.44
N PRO A 99 -0.11 16.50 2.13
CA PRO A 99 -1.38 16.30 2.80
C PRO A 99 -1.17 16.06 4.30
N ARG A 100 -2.07 16.60 5.13
CA ARG A 100 -2.00 16.50 6.59
C ARG A 100 -2.45 15.12 7.10
N VAL A 101 -1.69 14.07 6.79
CA VAL A 101 -1.96 12.69 7.24
C VAL A 101 -1.21 12.29 8.52
N GLY A 102 -0.45 13.22 9.12
CA GLY A 102 0.41 12.93 10.27
C GLY A 102 -0.30 12.30 11.47
N LYS A 103 -1.59 12.64 11.69
CA LYS A 103 -2.41 12.00 12.74
C LYS A 103 -2.57 10.49 12.51
N TYR A 104 -2.82 10.07 11.27
CA TYR A 104 -2.98 8.66 10.90
C TYR A 104 -1.66 7.91 10.94
N ILE A 105 -0.56 8.53 10.52
CA ILE A 105 0.79 7.96 10.65
C ILE A 105 1.13 7.72 12.12
N THR A 106 0.86 8.70 12.98
CA THR A 106 1.09 8.58 14.43
C THR A 106 0.24 7.46 15.03
N LEU A 107 -1.03 7.38 14.64
CA LEU A 107 -1.95 6.34 15.11
C LEU A 107 -1.52 4.94 14.64
N GLN A 108 -1.13 4.78 13.39
CA GLN A 108 -0.61 3.51 12.86
C GLN A 108 0.74 3.13 13.50
N ALA A 109 1.61 4.10 13.78
CA ALA A 109 2.85 3.84 14.51
C ALA A 109 2.56 3.36 15.93
N PHE A 110 1.57 3.95 16.61
CA PHE A 110 1.09 3.45 17.91
C PHE A 110 0.57 2.00 17.80
N PHE A 111 -0.24 1.69 16.78
CA PHE A 111 -0.76 0.34 16.54
C PHE A 111 0.33 -0.69 16.25
N ALA A 112 1.29 -0.35 15.39
CA ALA A 112 2.47 -1.18 15.15
C ALA A 112 3.25 -1.38 16.44
N GLY A 113 3.55 -0.30 17.18
CA GLY A 113 4.26 -0.35 18.44
C GLY A 113 3.58 -1.26 19.47
N LEU A 114 2.26 -1.12 19.65
CA LEU A 114 1.48 -1.99 20.53
C LEU A 114 1.56 -3.46 20.11
N SER A 115 1.52 -3.75 18.80
CA SER A 115 1.66 -5.12 18.28
C SER A 115 3.00 -5.74 18.67
N PHE A 116 4.11 -4.98 18.51
CA PHE A 116 5.44 -5.44 18.92
C PHE A 116 5.57 -5.58 20.42
N VAL A 117 4.99 -4.66 21.21
CA VAL A 117 4.99 -4.75 22.67
C VAL A 117 4.29 -6.02 23.13
N LEU A 118 3.12 -6.36 22.58
CA LEU A 118 2.40 -7.59 22.92
C LEU A 118 3.22 -8.85 22.58
N LEU A 119 3.95 -8.83 21.47
CA LEU A 119 4.82 -9.93 21.02
C LEU A 119 6.07 -10.09 21.90
N LEU A 120 6.75 -8.99 22.20
CA LEU A 120 7.97 -8.99 23.02
C LEU A 120 7.67 -9.32 24.49
N ALA A 121 6.54 -8.83 25.02
CA ALA A 121 6.07 -9.13 26.37
C ALA A 121 5.62 -10.59 26.56
N GLY A 122 5.64 -11.42 25.50
CA GLY A 122 5.29 -12.84 25.58
C GLY A 122 3.80 -13.10 25.76
N LYS A 123 2.94 -12.10 25.55
CA LYS A 123 1.47 -12.26 25.59
C LYS A 123 0.90 -12.92 24.34
N LEU A 124 1.71 -12.99 23.28
CA LEU A 124 1.35 -13.64 22.03
C LEU A 124 2.35 -14.76 21.72
N PRO A 125 1.91 -15.85 21.08
CA PRO A 125 2.82 -16.87 20.59
C PRO A 125 3.77 -16.24 19.55
N ARG A 126 5.03 -16.65 19.59
CA ARG A 126 6.08 -16.19 18.67
C ARG A 126 6.16 -17.06 17.41
N ASP A 127 5.03 -17.63 17.01
CA ASP A 127 4.95 -18.37 15.76
C ASP A 127 5.11 -17.41 14.56
N PRO A 128 5.59 -17.92 13.41
CA PRO A 128 5.84 -17.08 12.24
C PRO A 128 4.60 -16.33 11.73
N GLY A 129 3.38 -16.83 11.97
CA GLY A 129 2.14 -16.17 11.57
C GLY A 129 1.89 -14.89 12.34
N VAL A 130 2.00 -14.95 13.68
CA VAL A 130 1.83 -13.76 14.53
C VAL A 130 2.93 -12.73 14.27
N VAL A 131 4.17 -13.16 14.06
CA VAL A 131 5.27 -12.27 13.68
C VAL A 131 4.97 -11.57 12.35
N LEU A 132 4.45 -12.31 11.36
CA LEU A 132 4.08 -11.75 10.07
C LEU A 132 2.96 -10.71 10.17
N ILE A 133 1.98 -10.93 11.06
CA ILE A 133 0.92 -9.96 11.32
C ILE A 133 1.50 -8.67 11.92
N ALA A 134 2.49 -8.75 12.81
CA ALA A 134 3.19 -7.58 13.33
C ALA A 134 4.00 -6.85 12.23
N ILE A 135 4.66 -7.60 11.33
CA ILE A 135 5.36 -7.03 10.18
C ILE A 135 4.37 -6.36 9.21
N LEU A 136 3.19 -6.94 9.01
CA LEU A 136 2.14 -6.37 8.18
C LEU A 136 1.76 -4.96 8.66
N GLN A 137 1.71 -4.70 9.97
CA GLN A 137 1.48 -3.35 10.51
C GLN A 137 2.52 -2.33 10.04
N LEU A 138 3.80 -2.72 10.04
CA LEU A 138 4.87 -1.86 9.52
C LEU A 138 4.73 -1.64 8.02
N PHE A 139 4.32 -2.67 7.28
CA PHE A 139 4.06 -2.55 5.85
C PHE A 139 2.89 -1.59 5.57
N LEU A 140 1.79 -1.67 6.31
CA LEU A 140 0.65 -0.75 6.19
C LEU A 140 1.05 0.70 6.51
N LEU A 141 1.86 0.90 7.55
CA LEU A 141 2.44 2.19 7.90
C LEU A 141 3.34 2.73 6.78
N ALA A 142 4.25 1.88 6.27
CA ALA A 142 5.15 2.25 5.17
C ALA A 142 4.38 2.64 3.91
N LEU A 143 3.31 1.91 3.57
CA LEU A 143 2.41 2.26 2.47
C LEU A 143 1.75 3.62 2.71
N THR A 144 1.27 3.90 3.92
CA THR A 144 0.66 5.20 4.25
C THR A 144 1.67 6.35 4.14
N VAL A 145 2.90 6.15 4.63
CA VAL A 145 3.98 7.14 4.49
C VAL A 145 4.36 7.33 3.03
N PHE A 146 4.49 6.25 2.28
CA PHE A 146 4.77 6.30 0.84
C PHE A 146 3.67 7.10 0.14
N VAL A 147 2.41 6.82 0.45
CA VAL A 147 1.26 7.47 -0.18
C VAL A 147 1.08 8.93 0.26
N SER A 148 1.52 9.27 1.47
CA SER A 148 1.47 10.66 1.95
C SER A 148 2.35 11.62 1.17
N ARG A 149 3.33 11.13 0.40
CA ARG A 149 4.26 11.99 -0.31
C ARG A 149 3.57 12.62 -1.51
N PRO A 150 3.61 13.96 -1.64
CA PRO A 150 2.92 14.64 -2.73
C PRO A 150 3.40 14.15 -4.09
N LEU A 151 4.70 13.88 -4.26
CA LEU A 151 5.32 13.33 -5.50
C LEU A 151 4.77 11.96 -5.96
N VAL A 152 4.09 11.23 -5.08
CA VAL A 152 3.45 9.93 -5.38
C VAL A 152 2.04 10.14 -5.96
N PHE A 153 1.38 11.27 -5.66
CA PHE A 153 0.02 11.61 -6.12
C PHE A 153 -0.10 12.94 -6.85
N GLN A 154 1.01 13.59 -7.21
CA GLN A 154 0.91 14.67 -8.20
C GLN A 154 0.25 14.01 -9.42
N LEU A 155 -0.96 14.44 -9.79
CA LEU A 155 -1.54 14.38 -11.15
C LEU A 155 -3.07 14.53 -11.22
N ALA A 156 -3.79 14.72 -10.12
CA ALA A 156 -5.05 15.43 -10.23
C ALA A 156 -4.75 16.94 -10.40
N PRO A 157 -5.26 17.63 -11.44
CA PRO A 157 -5.22 19.10 -11.52
C PRO A 157 -5.87 19.76 -10.28
N LYS A 158 -6.71 18.98 -9.58
CA LYS A 158 -7.43 19.31 -8.34
C LYS A 158 -6.86 18.58 -7.11
N PHE A 159 -5.59 18.17 -7.11
CA PHE A 159 -5.00 17.48 -5.96
C PHE A 159 -5.08 18.37 -4.71
N ASN A 160 -5.94 17.98 -3.77
CA ASN A 160 -6.21 18.60 -2.49
C ASN A 160 -5.81 17.67 -1.32
N GLY A 161 -5.31 16.48 -1.63
CA GLY A 161 -4.88 15.50 -0.64
C GLY A 161 -6.00 14.65 -0.06
N LYS A 162 -7.23 14.70 -0.59
CA LYS A 162 -8.33 13.89 -0.07
C LYS A 162 -8.09 12.41 -0.30
N MET A 163 -7.54 12.04 -1.46
CA MET A 163 -7.15 10.66 -1.75
C MET A 163 -6.12 10.13 -0.75
N ALA A 164 -5.06 10.91 -0.48
CA ALA A 164 -4.04 10.52 0.49
C ALA A 164 -4.62 10.41 1.91
N LEU A 165 -5.55 11.30 2.28
CA LEU A 165 -6.25 11.26 3.55
C LEU A 165 -7.19 10.05 3.67
N GLY A 166 -7.96 9.76 2.63
CA GLY A 166 -8.86 8.62 2.56
C GLY A 166 -8.09 7.30 2.59
N PHE A 167 -6.98 7.21 1.86
CA PHE A 167 -6.06 6.08 1.94
C PHE A 167 -5.48 5.92 3.36
N ALA A 168 -4.96 7.00 3.97
CA ALA A 168 -4.43 6.96 5.33
C ALA A 168 -5.49 6.52 6.35
N ARG A 169 -6.74 6.99 6.20
CA ARG A 169 -7.87 6.58 7.02
C ARG A 169 -8.21 5.09 6.84
N ALA A 170 -8.25 4.62 5.60
CA ALA A 170 -8.48 3.22 5.26
C ALA A 170 -7.42 2.31 5.89
N MET A 171 -6.15 2.64 5.69
CA MET A 171 -5.02 1.90 6.25
C MET A 171 -5.00 1.92 7.78
N ALA A 172 -5.38 3.05 8.40
CA ALA A 172 -5.50 3.14 9.85
C ALA A 172 -6.64 2.28 10.40
N ALA A 173 -7.76 2.17 9.69
CA ALA A 173 -8.86 1.28 10.06
C ALA A 173 -8.44 -0.20 10.00
N VAL A 174 -7.74 -0.61 8.94
CA VAL A 174 -7.17 -1.98 8.83
C VAL A 174 -6.15 -2.22 9.95
N SER A 175 -5.28 -1.24 10.21
CA SER A 175 -4.27 -1.34 11.29
C SER A 175 -4.94 -1.50 12.67
N ALA A 176 -6.00 -0.73 12.95
CA ALA A 176 -6.77 -0.84 14.18
C ALA A 176 -7.43 -2.22 14.33
N MET A 177 -8.03 -2.74 13.25
CA MET A 177 -8.63 -4.07 13.21
C MET A 177 -7.60 -5.16 13.52
N VAL A 178 -6.42 -5.11 12.89
CA VAL A 178 -5.34 -6.08 13.15
C VAL A 178 -4.86 -5.99 14.61
N VAL A 179 -4.67 -4.79 15.17
CA VAL A 179 -4.30 -4.64 16.59
C VAL A 179 -5.37 -5.20 17.52
N LEU A 180 -6.64 -4.94 17.22
CA LEU A 180 -7.75 -5.47 18.02
C LEU A 180 -7.73 -7.00 18.04
N GLN A 181 -7.49 -7.65 16.91
CA GLN A 181 -7.32 -9.10 16.86
C GLN A 181 -6.16 -9.58 17.73
N LEU A 182 -5.00 -8.94 17.64
CA LEU A 182 -3.84 -9.29 18.47
C LEU A 182 -4.12 -9.07 19.97
N ALA A 183 -4.81 -7.99 20.33
CA ALA A 183 -5.19 -7.71 21.71
C ALA A 183 -6.18 -8.77 22.25
N VAL A 184 -7.18 -9.16 21.45
CA VAL A 184 -8.13 -10.23 21.81
C VAL A 184 -7.40 -11.56 21.99
N ALA A 185 -6.50 -11.92 21.06
CA ALA A 185 -5.70 -13.14 21.17
C ALA A 185 -4.79 -13.14 22.40
N ALA A 186 -4.22 -11.98 22.76
CA ALA A 186 -3.38 -11.81 23.95
C ALA A 186 -4.17 -11.92 25.27
N LEU A 187 -5.45 -11.53 25.29
CA LEU A 187 -6.30 -11.57 26.48
C LEU A 187 -7.03 -12.91 26.65
N ASN A 188 -7.41 -13.56 25.55
CA ASN A 188 -8.13 -14.83 25.54
C ASN A 188 -7.48 -15.80 24.55
N PRO A 189 -6.40 -16.50 24.94
CA PRO A 189 -5.67 -17.41 24.05
C PRO A 189 -6.49 -18.62 23.59
N LYS A 190 -7.60 -18.93 24.26
CA LYS A 190 -8.60 -19.92 23.85
C LYS A 190 -9.90 -19.22 23.43
N ALA A 191 -9.84 -18.49 22.32
CA ALA A 191 -11.01 -17.80 21.78
C ALA A 191 -12.15 -18.80 21.49
N SER A 192 -13.37 -18.47 21.89
CA SER A 192 -14.54 -19.30 21.56
C SER A 192 -14.78 -19.26 20.03
N PRO A 193 -15.34 -20.33 19.43
CA PRO A 193 -15.63 -20.35 18.00
C PRO A 193 -16.50 -19.17 17.54
N LEU A 194 -17.46 -18.77 18.39
CA LEU A 194 -18.32 -17.62 18.14
C LEU A 194 -17.54 -16.30 18.11
N LEU A 195 -16.57 -16.11 19.01
CA LEU A 195 -15.70 -14.94 19.01
C LEU A 195 -14.84 -14.89 17.74
N VAL A 196 -14.31 -16.03 17.28
CA VAL A 196 -13.53 -16.12 16.05
C VAL A 196 -14.37 -15.71 14.82
N ILE A 197 -15.59 -16.24 14.71
CA ILE A 197 -16.52 -15.90 13.62
C ILE A 197 -16.86 -14.41 13.65
N LEU A 198 -17.16 -13.86 14.83
CA LEU A 198 -17.47 -12.44 14.98
C LEU A 198 -16.28 -11.56 14.56
N MET A 199 -15.07 -11.92 14.98
CA MET A 199 -13.85 -11.20 14.60
C MET A 199 -13.61 -11.26 13.09
N LEU A 200 -13.86 -12.39 12.43
CA LEU A 200 -13.78 -12.51 10.97
C LEU A 200 -14.77 -11.57 10.26
N LEU A 201 -16.02 -11.51 10.72
CA LEU A 201 -17.04 -10.62 10.15
C LEU A 201 -16.67 -9.14 10.32
N ILE A 202 -16.21 -8.75 11.51
CA ILE A 202 -15.71 -7.40 11.78
C ILE A 202 -14.55 -7.07 10.84
N SER A 203 -13.68 -8.05 10.61
CA SER A 203 -12.50 -7.85 9.77
C SER A 203 -12.86 -7.65 8.31
N LEU A 204 -13.78 -8.46 7.81
CA LEU A 204 -14.31 -8.32 6.46
C LEU A 204 -14.98 -6.95 6.28
N GLY A 205 -15.79 -6.53 7.26
CA GLY A 205 -16.41 -5.20 7.28
C GLY A 205 -15.38 -4.06 7.26
N ALA A 206 -14.31 -4.17 8.05
CA ALA A 206 -13.23 -3.18 8.07
C ALA A 206 -12.49 -3.11 6.73
N VAL A 207 -12.25 -4.26 6.07
CA VAL A 207 -11.63 -4.31 4.74
C VAL A 207 -12.53 -3.67 3.69
N PHE A 208 -13.83 -3.98 3.67
CA PHE A 208 -14.78 -3.34 2.76
C PHE A 208 -14.87 -1.83 3.00
N TYR A 209 -14.95 -1.40 4.26
CA TYR A 209 -14.94 0.01 4.61
C TYR A 209 -13.66 0.71 4.14
N ALA A 210 -12.49 0.08 4.34
CA ALA A 210 -11.21 0.60 3.92
C ALA A 210 -11.14 0.73 2.39
N ALA A 211 -11.53 -0.31 1.65
CA ALA A 211 -11.59 -0.30 0.19
C ALA A 211 -12.54 0.78 -0.33
N PHE A 212 -13.74 0.86 0.23
CA PHE A 212 -14.74 1.88 -0.14
C PHE A 212 -14.23 3.30 0.14
N THR A 213 -13.64 3.54 1.30
CA THR A 213 -13.09 4.85 1.69
C THR A 213 -11.93 5.25 0.77
N ALA A 214 -11.03 4.31 0.45
CA ALA A 214 -9.92 4.58 -0.47
C ALA A 214 -10.44 4.90 -1.88
N LEU A 215 -11.38 4.11 -2.41
CA LEU A 215 -11.95 4.31 -3.74
C LEU A 215 -12.76 5.61 -3.86
N THR A 216 -13.63 5.89 -2.90
CA THR A 216 -14.42 7.14 -2.90
C THR A 216 -13.52 8.37 -2.78
N SER A 217 -12.48 8.31 -1.96
CA SER A 217 -11.50 9.40 -1.86
C SER A 217 -10.72 9.62 -3.15
N ALA A 218 -10.43 8.55 -3.91
CA ALA A 218 -9.80 8.66 -5.21
C ALA A 218 -10.76 9.25 -6.27
N TYR A 219 -12.03 8.87 -6.23
CA TYR A 219 -13.08 9.43 -7.08
C TYR A 219 -13.29 10.93 -6.81
N GLU A 220 -13.41 11.34 -5.55
CA GLU A 220 -13.57 12.76 -5.18
C GLU A 220 -12.40 13.65 -5.61
N GLU A 221 -11.20 13.06 -5.68
CA GLU A 221 -9.98 13.74 -6.11
C GLU A 221 -9.87 13.79 -7.66
N GLY A 222 -10.69 13.02 -8.37
CA GLY A 222 -10.80 13.02 -9.83
C GLY A 222 -9.98 11.95 -10.55
N TYR A 223 -9.66 10.84 -9.90
CA TYR A 223 -8.92 9.71 -10.51
C TYR A 223 -9.82 8.69 -11.23
N TYR A 224 -11.14 8.77 -11.05
CA TYR A 224 -12.16 7.88 -11.62
C TYR A 224 -13.38 8.65 -12.09
#